data_AF-A0A1X7TPU1-F1
#
_entry.id   AF-A0A1X7TPU1-F1
#
_cell.length_a   1.000
_cell.length_b   1.000
_cell.length_c   1.000
_cell.angle_alpha   90.00
_cell.angle_beta   90.00
_cell.angle_gamma   90.00
#
_symmetry.space_group_name_H-M   'P 1'
#
loop_
_entity.id
_entity.type
_entity.pdbx_description
1 polymer ?
#
loop_
_entity_poly.entity_id
_entity_poly.type
_entity_poly.pdbx_seq_one_letter_code
_entity_poly.pdbx_strand_id
1 'polypeptide(L)' 'MAIYVPDWQLYNAAKDGDIERMRTALSNGADINWRNPRTLNRTSLHEAAFNNRSDAVQWLLSKGAGIDSR' A
#
# COMPACT_ATOMS: atom_id res chain seq x y z
N MET A 1 -22.35 -4.96 4.04
CA MET A 1 -21.40 -4.27 4.94
C MET A 1 -20.17 -3.91 4.11
N ALA A 2 -20.09 -2.68 3.58
CA ALA A 2 -18.88 -2.26 2.88
C ALA A 2 -17.81 -2.02 3.94
N ILE A 3 -16.92 -2.98 4.12
CA ILE A 3 -15.77 -2.87 5.01
C ILE A 3 -14.93 -1.68 4.54
N TYR A 4 -15.03 -0.57 5.27
CA TYR A 4 -14.17 0.59 5.07
C TYR A 4 -12.78 0.20 5.55
N VAL A 5 -11.99 -0.43 4.68
CA VAL A 5 -10.64 -0.89 5.02
C VAL A 5 -9.62 0.15 4.54
N PRO A 6 -8.98 0.89 5.45
CA PRO A 6 -7.92 1.84 5.09
C PRO A 6 -6.76 1.15 4.34
N ASP A 7 -6.62 -0.17 4.51
CA ASP A 7 -5.69 -1.01 3.76
C ASP A 7 -5.90 -0.93 2.23
N TRP A 8 -7.16 -0.97 1.77
CA TRP A 8 -7.48 -0.84 0.35
C TRP A 8 -7.17 0.56 -0.17
N GLN A 9 -7.30 1.58 0.68
CA GLN A 9 -6.94 2.95 0.32
C GLN A 9 -5.42 3.07 0.14
N LEU A 10 -4.64 2.49 1.05
CA LEU A 10 -3.19 2.44 0.93
C LEU A 10 -2.75 1.69 -0.33
N TYR A 11 -3.40 0.54 -0.63
CA TYR A 11 -3.12 -0.27 -1.81
C TYR A 11 -3.31 0.51 -3.12
N ASN A 12 -4.46 1.20 -3.28
CA ASN A 12 -4.72 1.99 -4.51
C ASN A 12 -3.87 3.27 -4.56
N ALA A 13 -3.68 3.94 -3.43
CA ALA A 13 -2.82 5.13 -3.41
C ALA A 13 -1.38 4.78 -3.78
N ALA A 14 -0.87 3.63 -3.34
CA ALA A 14 0.44 3.12 -3.72
C ALA A 14 0.54 2.77 -5.22
N LYS A 15 -0.52 2.17 -5.79
CA LYS A 15 -0.65 1.94 -7.24
C LYS A 15 -0.57 3.26 -8.04
N ASP A 16 -1.23 4.30 -7.56
CA ASP A 16 -1.27 5.61 -8.22
C ASP A 16 -0.01 6.45 -7.94
N GLY A 17 0.73 6.14 -6.89
CA GLY A 17 1.88 6.93 -6.42
C GLY A 17 1.48 8.16 -5.59
N ASP A 18 0.26 8.20 -5.07
CA ASP A 18 -0.29 9.33 -4.32
C ASP A 18 0.14 9.28 -2.84
N ILE A 19 1.28 9.90 -2.54
CA ILE A 19 1.90 9.90 -1.21
C ILE A 19 0.97 10.49 -0.14
N GLU A 20 0.17 11.50 -0.46
CA GLU A 20 -0.70 12.14 0.54
C GLU A 20 -1.90 11.27 0.89
N ARG A 21 -2.46 10.55 -0.10
CA ARG A 21 -3.45 9.49 0.19
C ARG A 21 -2.84 8.31 0.95
N MET A 22 -1.60 7.92 0.65
CA MET A 22 -0.90 6.87 1.41
C MET A 22 -0.69 7.28 2.87
N ARG A 23 -0.29 8.53 3.11
CA ARG A 23 -0.17 9.10 4.46
C ARG A 23 -1.50 9.09 5.20
N THR A 24 -2.57 9.53 4.54
CA THR A 24 -3.92 9.54 5.11
C THR A 24 -4.39 8.14 5.48
N ALA A 25 -4.18 7.16 4.59
CA ALA A 25 -4.54 5.77 4.83
C ALA A 25 -3.80 5.18 6.04
N LEU A 26 -2.49 5.42 6.17
CA LEU A 26 -1.72 5.00 7.35
C LEU A 26 -2.20 5.69 8.64
N SER A 27 -2.47 7.00 8.60
CA SER A 27 -3.01 7.73 9.76
C SER A 27 -4.38 7.19 10.18
N ASN A 28 -5.15 6.65 9.24
CA ASN A 28 -6.43 5.98 9.50
C ASN A 28 -6.28 4.51 9.94
N GLY A 29 -5.05 4.03 10.15
CA GLY A 29 -4.77 2.68 10.66
C GLY A 29 -4.64 1.60 9.60
N ALA A 30 -4.33 1.94 8.35
CA ALA A 30 -3.98 0.94 7.34
C ALA A 30 -2.78 0.09 7.80
N ASP A 31 -2.87 -1.22 7.61
CA ASP A 31 -1.73 -2.11 7.74
C ASP A 31 -0.81 -1.96 6.51
N ILE A 32 0.41 -1.48 6.75
CA ILE A 32 1.46 -1.26 5.73
C ILE A 32 1.80 -2.54 4.94
N ASN A 33 1.60 -3.71 5.57
CA ASN A 33 1.88 -5.03 5.00
C ASN A 33 0.61 -5.80 4.64
N TRP A 34 -0.55 -5.13 4.61
CA TRP A 34 -1.81 -5.76 4.24
C TRP A 34 -1.71 -6.41 2.86
N ARG A 35 -2.20 -7.64 2.78
CA ARG A 35 -2.21 -8.46 1.57
C ARG A 35 -3.60 -8.46 0.97
N ASN A 36 -3.70 -8.01 -0.27
CA ASN A 36 -4.97 -7.95 -0.97
C ASN A 36 -5.36 -9.35 -1.49
N PRO A 37 -6.40 -9.99 -0.93
CA PRO A 37 -6.77 -11.36 -1.30
C PRO A 37 -7.32 -11.45 -2.74
N ARG A 38 -7.69 -10.32 -3.35
CA ARG A 38 -8.21 -10.28 -4.73
C ARG A 38 -7.10 -10.18 -5.78
N THR A 39 -5.84 -9.99 -5.37
CA THR A 39 -4.71 -9.74 -6.29
C THR A 39 -3.51 -10.62 -5.98
N LEU A 40 -3.77 -11.90 -5.69
CA LEU A 40 -2.73 -12.89 -5.32
C LEU A 40 -1.92 -12.46 -4.09
N ASN A 41 -2.59 -11.90 -3.08
CA ASN A 41 -1.98 -11.43 -1.83
C ASN A 41 -0.90 -10.34 -2.01
N ARG A 42 -0.97 -9.56 -3.09
CA ARG A 42 -0.08 -8.40 -3.28
C ARG A 42 -0.30 -7.36 -2.18
N THR A 43 0.80 -6.76 -1.75
CA THR A 43 0.82 -5.63 -0.83
C THR A 43 0.87 -4.31 -1.58
N SER A 44 0.70 -3.19 -0.87
CA SER A 44 0.88 -1.84 -1.41
C SER A 44 2.27 -1.65 -2.04
N LEU A 45 3.31 -2.29 -1.49
CA LEU A 45 4.67 -2.24 -2.04
C LEU A 45 4.76 -2.93 -3.41
N HIS A 46 4.09 -4.07 -3.58
CA HIS A 46 4.04 -4.76 -4.87
C HIS A 46 3.37 -3.90 -5.95
N GLU A 47 2.26 -3.23 -5.63
CA GLU A 47 1.60 -2.36 -6.59
C GLU A 47 2.42 -1.13 -6.94
N ALA A 48 3.03 -0.47 -5.96
CA ALA A 48 3.91 0.67 -6.23
C ALA A 48 5.06 0.26 -7.16
N ALA A 49 5.70 -0.89 -6.90
CA ALA A 49 6.77 -1.42 -7.74
C ALA A 49 6.27 -1.80 -9.15
N PHE A 50 5.15 -2.52 -9.25
CA PHE A 50 4.56 -2.95 -10.51
C PHE A 50 4.17 -1.78 -11.42
N ASN A 51 3.75 -0.66 -10.83
CA ASN A 51 3.34 0.55 -11.56
C ASN A 51 4.45 1.61 -11.66
N ASN A 52 5.72 1.26 -11.38
CA ASN A 52 6.88 2.16 -11.44
C ASN A 52 6.75 3.45 -10.59
N ARG A 53 6.13 3.34 -9.41
CA ARG A 53 5.95 4.46 -8.47
C ARG A 53 7.13 4.54 -7.51
N SER A 54 8.30 4.96 -8.00
CA SER A 54 9.56 4.96 -7.22
C SER A 54 9.44 5.69 -5.89
N ASP A 55 8.80 6.87 -5.86
CA ASP A 55 8.63 7.65 -4.63
C ASP A 55 7.72 6.92 -3.62
N ALA A 56 6.67 6.26 -4.10
CA ALA A 56 5.79 5.46 -3.26
C ALA A 56 6.50 4.21 -2.75
N VAL A 57 7.33 3.55 -3.56
CA VAL A 57 8.19 2.45 -3.14
C VAL A 57 9.13 2.90 -2.01
N GLN A 58 9.88 3.98 -2.22
CA GLN A 58 10.80 4.51 -1.20
C GLN A 58 10.06 4.90 0.08
N TRP A 59 8.90 5.54 -0.06
CA TRP A 59 8.08 5.92 1.08
C TRP A 59 7.59 4.70 1.86
N LEU A 60 7.03 3.68 1.20
CA LEU A 60 6.56 2.46 1.85
C LEU A 60 7.69 1.75 2.59
N LEU A 61 8.87 1.63 1.97
CA LEU A 61 10.06 1.08 2.61
C LEU A 61 10.48 1.91 3.83
N SER A 62 10.43 3.24 3.75
CA SER A 62 10.72 4.13 4.90
C SER A 62 9.72 3.97 6.05
N LYS A 63 8.52 3.44 5.79
CA LYS A 63 7.49 3.11 6.78
C LYS A 63 7.56 1.67 7.27
N GLY A 64 8.56 0.90 6.84
CA GLY A 64 8.76 -0.48 7.28
C GLY A 64 7.92 -1.51 6.51
N ALA A 65 7.48 -1.20 5.28
CA ALA A 65 6.90 -2.20 4.40
C ALA A 65 7.93 -3.31 4.13
N GLY A 66 7.51 -4.57 4.27
CA GLY A 66 8.39 -5.73 4.11
C GLY A 66 8.77 -5.97 2.65
N ILE A 67 10.07 -6.00 2.35
CA ILE A 67 10.60 -6.32 1.02
C ILE A 67 10.26 -7.76 0.62
N ASP A 68 10.32 -8.69 1.58
CA ASP A 68 10.07 -10.12 1.38
C ASP A 68 8.64 -10.53 1.72
N SER A 69 7.65 -9.69 1.40
CA SER A 69 6.22 -9.99 1.60
C SER A 69 5.75 -11.09 0.64
N ARG A 70 6.30 -12.30 0.73
CA ARG A 70 5.93 -13.49 -0.04
C ARG A 70 4.50 -13.94 0.27
#